data_AF-A0A0U5PAE5-F1
#
_entry.id   AF-A0A0U5PAE5-F1
#
_cell.length_a   1.000
_cell.length_b   1.000
_cell.length_c   1.000
_cell.angle_alpha   90.00
_cell.angle_beta   90.00
_cell.angle_gamma   90.00
#
_symmetry.space_group_name_H-M   'P 1'
#
loop_
_entity.id
_entity.type
_entity.pdbx_description
1 polymer ?
#
loop_
_entity_poly.entity_id
_entity_poly.type
_entity_poly.pdbx_seq_one_letter_code
_entity_poly.pdbx_strand_id
1 'polypeptide(L)'
;MNYQLELKQIVDFPRCRIYRGFIQTLISDKTIRTNGCSYLFYYLILCSYANYRTSYRRMEHLMYTVGPGEWICTLKEVQSWFRCKFQHQAISILNTFEERGHITYTVMGKEKLLKFKITDWPNSNKILEYNYPCEKDTGFFFFPIAKVHELIDMEKCSEMDIMLDMWIHAIYNDPLVFGSDSAPVVYYRNNTGNPLTSFQTLANRWGQSKASVSRILKKLEDKELITLISFKGKYGSMIYLNSYLSVMFDVSDVMIDKEEIAMKMQLPIHIPEENEETCVSETVTEEQITVSENGSCVPDSHMKFMVAKVAEMLDTQGIPCCHCRKTQYILSPLSAWKGLLTTYTLSIICPFGNARYRFELSVSPEDASINPCPLTVDCQEQEGGE
;
A
#
# COMPACT_ATOMS: atom_id res chain seq x y z
N MET A 1 -45.44 4.95 4.18
CA MET A 1 -44.00 4.80 4.50
C MET A 1 -43.24 5.57 3.44
N ASN A 2 -42.44 6.55 3.85
CA ASN A 2 -41.64 7.36 2.92
C ASN A 2 -40.24 6.78 2.90
N TYR A 3 -39.77 6.39 1.72
CA TYR A 3 -38.41 5.90 1.52
C TYR A 3 -37.62 6.96 0.75
N GLN A 4 -36.39 7.19 1.18
CA GLN A 4 -35.41 7.98 0.46
C GLN A 4 -34.42 7.01 -0.18
N LEU A 5 -34.35 6.99 -1.51
CA LEU A 5 -33.42 6.19 -2.28
C LEU A 5 -32.25 7.08 -2.70
N GLU A 6 -31.02 6.69 -2.37
CA GLU A 6 -29.80 7.30 -2.87
C GLU A 6 -29.06 6.30 -3.76
N LEU A 7 -28.74 6.70 -4.99
CA LEU A 7 -27.97 5.90 -5.94
C LEU A 7 -26.67 6.65 -6.24
N LYS A 8 -25.54 6.13 -5.74
CA LYS A 8 -24.21 6.68 -5.98
C LYS A 8 -23.47 5.84 -7.01
N GLN A 9 -23.13 6.42 -8.15
CA GLN A 9 -22.21 5.80 -9.10
C GLN A 9 -20.78 5.93 -8.58
N ILE A 10 -20.10 4.81 -8.36
CA ILE A 10 -18.67 4.75 -8.03
C ILE A 10 -17.91 4.60 -9.34
N VAL A 11 -16.95 5.48 -9.59
CA VAL A 11 -16.11 5.45 -10.81
C VAL A 11 -14.72 4.98 -10.43
N ASP A 12 -14.35 3.77 -10.84
CA ASP A 12 -12.95 3.37 -10.86
C ASP A 12 -12.22 4.21 -11.89
N PHE A 13 -11.23 5.01 -11.48
CA PHE A 13 -10.45 5.82 -12.41
C PHE A 13 -9.60 4.91 -13.30
N PRO A 14 -9.90 4.75 -14.61
CA PRO A 14 -9.19 3.79 -15.46
C PRO A 14 -7.76 4.22 -15.79
N ARG A 15 -7.32 5.37 -15.28
CA ARG A 15 -6.04 6.01 -15.54
C ARG A 15 -5.48 6.58 -14.24
N CYS A 16 -4.16 6.49 -14.08
CA CYS A 16 -3.41 7.12 -13.01
C CYS A 16 -2.72 8.39 -13.53
N ARG A 17 -2.62 9.42 -12.69
CA ARG A 17 -1.84 10.63 -12.99
C ARG A 17 -0.39 10.40 -12.56
N ILE A 18 0.57 10.60 -13.45
CA ILE A 18 1.99 10.40 -13.20
C ILE A 18 2.74 11.70 -13.44
N TYR A 19 3.44 12.19 -12.43
CA TYR A 19 4.23 13.41 -12.53
C TYR A 19 5.54 13.17 -13.28
N ARG A 20 5.91 14.11 -14.15
CA ARG A 20 7.15 14.02 -14.92
C ARG A 20 8.39 14.12 -14.03
N GLY A 21 8.36 15.05 -13.07
CA GLY A 21 9.43 15.21 -12.08
C GLY A 21 9.72 13.92 -11.32
N PHE A 22 8.68 13.17 -10.95
CA PHE A 22 8.84 11.85 -10.32
C PHE A 22 9.63 10.89 -11.22
N ILE A 23 9.27 10.77 -12.50
CA ILE A 23 10.01 9.94 -13.46
C ILE A 23 11.46 10.42 -13.63
N GLN A 24 11.74 11.72 -13.60
CA GLN A 24 13.12 12.24 -13.65
C GLN A 24 13.94 11.84 -12.41
N THR A 25 13.33 11.89 -11.22
CA THR A 25 13.95 11.36 -10.00
C THR A 25 14.27 9.88 -10.16
N LEU A 26 13.34 9.10 -10.71
CA LEU A 26 13.55 7.68 -10.99
C LEU A 26 14.54 7.39 -12.12
N ILE A 27 14.77 8.30 -13.06
CA ILE A 27 15.84 8.18 -14.06
C ILE A 27 17.20 8.44 -13.39
N SER A 28 17.25 9.32 -12.39
CA SER A 28 18.47 9.71 -11.68
C SER A 28 18.89 8.72 -10.58
N ASP A 29 17.95 8.12 -9.86
CA ASP A 29 18.21 7.20 -8.74
C ASP A 29 18.70 5.80 -9.16
N LYS A 30 20.02 5.60 -9.22
CA LYS A 30 20.64 4.32 -9.62
C LYS A 30 20.60 3.23 -8.55
N THR A 31 20.00 3.49 -7.39
CA THR A 31 19.98 2.52 -6.29
C THR A 31 19.00 1.37 -6.54
N ILE A 32 17.96 1.59 -7.35
CA ILE A 32 16.96 0.58 -7.75
C ILE A 32 17.35 0.00 -9.11
N ARG A 33 17.39 -1.34 -9.21
CA ARG A 33 17.85 -2.03 -10.41
C ARG A 33 16.77 -2.08 -11.48
N THR A 34 17.18 -1.95 -12.74
CA THR A 34 16.33 -2.03 -13.93
C THR A 34 16.60 -3.31 -14.77
N ASN A 35 17.27 -4.31 -14.18
CA ASN A 35 17.65 -5.55 -14.87
C ASN A 35 16.52 -6.59 -14.84
N GLY A 36 16.16 -7.10 -16.03
CA GLY A 36 14.98 -7.98 -16.26
C GLY A 36 13.73 -7.11 -16.25
N CYS A 37 13.10 -6.84 -17.39
CA CYS A 37 12.17 -5.73 -17.48
C CYS A 37 10.86 -6.14 -18.15
N SER A 38 9.75 -5.88 -17.48
CA SER A 38 8.41 -5.91 -18.10
C SER A 38 8.18 -4.70 -19.03
N TYR A 39 9.21 -3.87 -19.21
CA TYR A 39 9.24 -2.66 -20.01
C TYR A 39 8.39 -1.51 -19.47
N LEU A 40 7.74 -1.66 -18.31
CA LEU A 40 6.92 -0.62 -17.69
C LEU A 40 7.72 0.66 -17.43
N PHE A 41 8.89 0.55 -16.79
CA PHE A 41 9.75 1.70 -16.51
C PHE A 41 10.17 2.44 -17.79
N TYR A 42 10.62 1.70 -18.80
CA TYR A 42 11.08 2.29 -20.07
C TYR A 42 9.92 2.97 -20.81
N TYR A 43 8.73 2.40 -20.77
CA TYR A 43 7.57 2.98 -21.43
C TYR A 43 7.11 4.27 -20.72
N LEU A 44 7.11 4.29 -19.39
CA LEU A 44 6.80 5.48 -18.60
C LEU A 44 7.80 6.61 -18.81
N ILE A 45 9.08 6.29 -19.00
CA ILE A 45 10.09 7.27 -19.43
C ILE A 45 9.66 7.92 -20.75
N LEU A 46 9.36 7.13 -21.78
CA LEU A 46 8.96 7.70 -23.08
C LEU A 46 7.69 8.56 -22.95
N CYS A 47 6.71 8.12 -22.17
CA CYS A 47 5.49 8.86 -21.88
C CYS A 47 5.77 10.20 -21.16
N SER A 48 6.75 10.23 -20.25
CA SER A 48 7.12 11.47 -19.54
C SER A 48 7.68 12.54 -20.49
N TYR A 49 8.35 12.12 -21.58
CA TYR A 49 8.88 13.01 -22.60
C TYR A 49 7.88 13.33 -23.73
N ALA A 50 6.82 12.54 -23.92
CA ALA A 50 5.81 12.79 -24.94
C ALA A 50 5.11 14.15 -24.79
N ASN A 51 4.71 14.75 -25.90
CA ASN A 51 4.08 16.07 -25.94
C ASN A 51 2.55 15.99 -25.78
N TYR A 52 1.92 16.93 -25.08
CA TYR A 52 0.45 17.09 -25.14
C TYR A 52 -0.03 17.84 -26.39
N ARG A 53 0.88 18.62 -26.99
CA ARG A 53 0.60 19.56 -28.07
C ARG A 53 1.79 19.69 -28.99
N THR A 54 1.58 20.34 -30.12
CA THR A 54 2.68 20.69 -31.01
C THR A 54 3.64 21.68 -30.35
N SER A 55 4.94 21.42 -30.45
CA SER A 55 6.00 22.35 -30.04
C SER A 55 7.17 22.30 -31.02
N TYR A 56 8.04 23.29 -30.93
CA TYR A 56 9.28 23.33 -31.71
C TYR A 56 10.46 23.04 -30.80
N ARG A 57 11.30 22.06 -31.17
CA ARG A 57 12.55 21.76 -30.46
C ARG A 57 13.71 22.12 -31.38
N ARG A 58 14.62 22.96 -30.89
CA ARG A 58 15.86 23.29 -31.60
C ARG A 58 16.91 22.23 -31.29
N MET A 59 17.44 21.58 -32.31
CA MET A 59 18.57 20.64 -32.22
C MET A 59 19.51 20.89 -33.38
N GLU A 60 20.82 20.93 -33.13
CA GLU A 60 21.85 21.06 -34.18
C GLU A 60 21.54 22.19 -35.19
N HIS A 61 21.09 23.34 -34.66
CA HIS A 61 20.76 24.55 -35.41
C HIS A 61 19.49 24.45 -36.30
N LEU A 62 18.84 23.29 -36.36
CA LEU A 62 17.56 23.06 -37.02
C LEU A 62 16.39 23.13 -36.02
N MET A 63 15.22 23.52 -36.52
CA MET A 63 13.97 23.53 -35.75
C MET A 63 13.13 22.34 -36.16
N TYR A 64 12.87 21.43 -35.22
CA TYR A 64 12.03 20.25 -35.43
C TYR A 64 10.63 20.50 -34.87
N THR A 65 9.62 20.14 -35.66
CA THR A 65 8.23 20.14 -35.20
C THR A 65 7.93 18.81 -34.50
N VAL A 66 7.47 18.90 -33.25
CA VAL A 66 7.16 17.76 -32.38
C VAL A 66 5.67 17.82 -32.05
N GLY A 67 4.88 16.90 -32.60
CA GLY A 67 3.43 16.84 -32.39
C GLY A 67 3.02 16.22 -31.05
N PRO A 68 1.71 16.14 -30.78
CA PRO A 68 1.18 15.40 -29.63
C PRO A 68 1.59 13.92 -29.66
N GLY A 69 1.99 13.39 -28.50
CA GLY A 69 2.53 12.03 -28.34
C GLY A 69 3.96 11.86 -28.85
N GLU A 70 4.56 12.88 -29.46
CA GLU A 70 5.89 12.79 -30.07
C GLU A 70 6.98 13.38 -29.18
N TRP A 71 8.21 12.92 -29.42
CA TRP A 71 9.42 13.55 -28.93
C TRP A 71 10.58 13.31 -29.90
N ILE A 72 11.52 14.25 -29.95
CA ILE A 72 12.77 14.12 -30.70
C ILE A 72 13.95 14.32 -29.75
N CYS A 73 14.94 13.45 -29.81
CA CYS A 73 16.13 13.46 -28.96
C CYS A 73 17.28 12.71 -29.63
N THR A 74 18.46 12.70 -29.04
CA THR A 74 19.60 11.87 -29.49
C THR A 74 19.49 10.46 -28.95
N LEU A 75 20.08 9.48 -29.64
CA LEU A 75 20.15 8.11 -29.12
C LEU A 75 20.95 8.01 -27.80
N LYS A 76 21.88 8.94 -27.55
CA LYS A 76 22.62 9.04 -26.28
C LYS A 76 21.71 9.43 -25.12
N GLU A 77 20.78 10.35 -25.33
CA GLU A 77 19.79 10.73 -24.32
C GLU A 77 18.93 9.53 -23.94
N VAL A 78 18.36 8.80 -24.93
CA VAL A 78 17.54 7.61 -24.66
C VAL A 78 18.32 6.53 -23.92
N GLN A 79 19.57 6.28 -24.34
CA GLN A 79 20.46 5.36 -23.62
C GLN A 79 20.61 5.74 -22.15
N SER A 80 20.81 7.04 -21.87
CA SER A 80 20.94 7.56 -20.51
C SER A 80 19.64 7.39 -19.72
N TRP A 81 18.49 7.74 -20.31
CA TRP A 81 17.19 7.62 -19.65
C TRP A 81 16.87 6.17 -19.30
N PHE A 82 17.11 5.24 -20.22
CA PHE A 82 16.93 3.80 -20.00
C PHE A 82 18.03 3.16 -19.16
N ARG A 83 19.05 3.92 -18.73
CA ARG A 83 20.19 3.41 -17.95
C ARG A 83 20.91 2.25 -18.63
N CYS A 84 20.86 2.22 -19.96
CA CYS A 84 21.51 1.19 -20.75
C CYS A 84 23.02 1.45 -20.79
N LYS A 85 23.80 0.36 -20.75
CA LYS A 85 25.25 0.46 -20.90
C LYS A 85 25.63 0.84 -22.33
N PHE A 86 24.85 0.41 -23.31
CA PHE A 86 25.12 0.63 -24.72
C PHE A 86 23.88 1.10 -25.49
N GLN A 87 24.11 1.90 -26.54
CA GLN A 87 23.04 2.42 -27.41
C GLN A 87 22.21 1.32 -28.09
N HIS A 88 22.81 0.18 -28.45
CA HIS A 88 22.08 -0.91 -29.10
C HIS A 88 21.03 -1.54 -28.19
N GLN A 89 21.22 -1.50 -26.86
CA GLN A 89 20.23 -1.99 -25.89
C GLN A 89 19.01 -1.06 -25.89
N ALA A 90 19.23 0.25 -25.97
CA ALA A 90 18.14 1.22 -26.10
C ALA A 90 17.36 1.03 -27.41
N ILE A 91 18.06 0.78 -28.53
CA ILE A 91 17.40 0.43 -29.80
C ILE A 91 16.59 -0.87 -29.67
N SER A 92 17.14 -1.90 -29.01
CA SER A 92 16.44 -3.17 -28.80
C SER A 92 15.14 -2.97 -28.02
N ILE A 93 15.15 -2.12 -26.98
CA ILE A 93 13.95 -1.78 -26.21
C ILE A 93 12.92 -1.06 -27.09
N LEU A 94 13.36 -0.10 -27.92
CA LEU A 94 12.48 0.63 -28.83
C LEU A 94 11.88 -0.29 -29.92
N ASN A 95 12.66 -1.22 -30.46
CA ASN A 95 12.17 -2.25 -31.38
C ASN A 95 11.06 -3.08 -30.74
N THR A 96 11.26 -3.55 -29.50
CA THR A 96 10.22 -4.31 -28.78
C THR A 96 8.93 -3.50 -28.63
N PHE A 97 9.02 -2.19 -28.37
CA PHE A 97 7.83 -1.33 -28.31
C PHE A 97 7.16 -1.12 -29.67
N GLU A 98 7.94 -0.98 -30.74
CA GLU A 98 7.42 -0.81 -32.10
C GLU A 98 6.77 -2.08 -32.65
N GLU A 99 7.39 -3.25 -32.46
CA GLU A 99 6.85 -4.56 -32.85
C GLU A 99 5.51 -4.85 -32.18
N ARG A 100 5.30 -4.37 -30.95
CA ARG A 100 4.05 -4.51 -30.19
C ARG A 100 3.08 -3.34 -30.42
N GLY A 101 3.41 -2.39 -31.30
CA GLY A 101 2.54 -1.26 -31.67
C GLY A 101 2.40 -0.18 -30.59
N HIS A 102 3.21 -0.21 -29.53
CA HIS A 102 3.15 0.78 -28.44
C HIS A 102 3.68 2.15 -28.84
N ILE A 103 4.68 2.16 -29.72
CA ILE A 103 5.28 3.36 -30.28
C ILE A 103 5.54 3.16 -31.78
N THR A 104 5.80 4.27 -32.47
CA THR A 104 6.52 4.27 -33.74
C THR A 104 7.78 5.11 -33.58
N TYR A 105 8.92 4.72 -34.14
CA TYR A 105 10.11 5.56 -34.05
C TYR A 105 10.98 5.51 -35.30
N THR A 106 11.75 6.57 -35.51
CA THR A 106 12.66 6.70 -36.65
C THR A 106 14.00 7.24 -36.17
N VAL A 107 15.08 6.63 -36.66
CA VAL A 107 16.45 7.13 -36.45
C VAL A 107 16.93 7.83 -37.72
N MET A 108 17.31 9.09 -37.60
CA MET A 108 17.66 9.98 -38.70
C MET A 108 19.11 10.45 -38.62
N GLY A 109 19.75 10.53 -39.79
CA GLY A 109 21.05 11.18 -39.97
C GLY A 109 22.25 10.44 -39.37
N LYS A 110 23.44 11.04 -39.53
CA LYS A 110 24.70 10.51 -38.99
C LYS A 110 24.80 10.68 -37.47
N GLU A 111 24.13 11.67 -36.91
CA GLU A 111 24.13 12.00 -35.47
C GLU A 111 23.18 11.12 -34.65
N LYS A 112 22.49 10.16 -35.30
CA LYS A 112 21.54 9.24 -34.68
C LYS A 112 20.46 9.98 -33.88
N LEU A 113 19.86 10.99 -34.52
CA LEU A 113 18.67 11.64 -34.00
C LEU A 113 17.51 10.65 -34.01
N LEU A 114 16.78 10.60 -32.92
CA LEU A 114 15.69 9.68 -32.69
C LEU A 114 14.41 10.47 -32.50
N LYS A 115 13.43 10.22 -33.35
CA LYS A 115 12.07 10.71 -33.18
C LYS A 115 11.16 9.53 -32.85
N PHE A 116 10.42 9.59 -31.76
CA PHE A 116 9.43 8.59 -31.39
C PHE A 116 8.06 9.21 -31.20
N LYS A 117 7.02 8.38 -31.32
CA LYS A 117 5.62 8.72 -31.07
C LYS A 117 4.94 7.62 -30.30
N ILE A 118 4.23 7.96 -29.22
CA ILE A 118 3.36 7.04 -28.49
C ILE A 118 2.06 6.86 -29.28
N THR A 119 1.74 5.63 -29.70
CA THR A 119 0.64 5.33 -30.64
C THR A 119 -0.73 5.79 -30.11
N ASP A 120 -1.05 5.41 -28.87
CA ASP A 120 -2.36 5.66 -28.24
C ASP A 120 -2.40 6.89 -27.34
N TRP A 121 -1.47 7.83 -27.52
CA TRP A 121 -1.38 9.01 -26.65
C TRP A 121 -2.70 9.77 -26.48
N PRO A 122 -3.46 10.11 -27.56
CA PRO A 122 -4.68 10.90 -27.44
C PRO A 122 -5.80 10.23 -26.65
N ASN A 123 -5.80 8.89 -26.58
CA ASN A 123 -6.83 8.12 -25.87
C ASN A 123 -6.79 8.41 -24.37
N SER A 124 -5.58 8.54 -23.82
CA SER A 124 -5.37 8.82 -22.40
C SER A 124 -5.06 10.28 -22.12
N ASN A 125 -4.49 11.00 -23.08
CA ASN A 125 -3.97 12.35 -22.93
C ASN A 125 -4.55 13.24 -24.05
N LYS A 126 -5.73 13.83 -23.79
CA LYS A 126 -6.41 14.69 -24.77
C LYS A 126 -5.53 15.85 -25.19
N ILE A 127 -5.53 16.14 -26.48
CA ILE A 127 -4.80 17.24 -27.09
C ILE A 127 -5.36 18.56 -26.54
N LEU A 128 -4.47 19.45 -26.12
CA LEU A 128 -4.82 20.81 -25.70
C LEU A 128 -4.60 21.75 -26.89
N GLU A 129 -5.60 22.58 -27.23
CA GLU A 129 -5.61 23.39 -28.46
C GLU A 129 -4.67 24.61 -28.45
N TYR A 130 -4.13 25.01 -27.30
CA TYR A 130 -3.28 26.20 -27.15
C TYR A 130 -1.78 25.87 -27.04
N ASN A 131 -0.94 26.67 -27.71
CA ASN A 131 0.53 26.57 -27.66
C ASN A 131 1.08 27.18 -26.37
N TYR A 132 1.96 26.45 -25.66
CA TYR A 132 2.69 26.93 -24.48
C TYR A 132 4.01 26.12 -24.35
N PRO A 133 5.07 26.62 -23.69
CA PRO A 133 6.33 25.88 -23.54
C PRO A 133 6.09 24.52 -22.87
N CYS A 134 6.75 23.45 -23.35
CA CYS A 134 6.64 22.15 -22.72
C CYS A 134 7.79 21.99 -21.73
N GLU A 135 7.56 22.33 -20.47
CA GLU A 135 8.49 21.96 -19.40
C GLU A 135 8.43 20.42 -19.25
N LYS A 136 9.59 19.77 -19.36
CA LYS A 136 9.72 18.30 -19.29
C LYS A 136 10.01 17.79 -17.88
N ASP A 137 10.40 18.71 -17.01
CA ASP A 137 10.70 18.42 -15.61
C ASP A 137 9.51 18.76 -14.71
N THR A 138 8.47 19.44 -15.25
CA THR A 138 7.26 19.83 -14.53
C THR A 138 6.00 19.26 -15.20
N GLY A 139 4.91 19.17 -14.43
CA GLY A 139 3.62 18.66 -14.90
C GLY A 139 3.45 17.13 -14.81
N PHE A 140 2.40 16.62 -15.47
CA PHE A 140 1.97 15.21 -15.36
C PHE A 140 1.38 14.65 -16.65
N PHE A 141 1.29 13.32 -16.75
CA PHE A 141 0.53 12.60 -17.78
C PHE A 141 -0.41 11.57 -17.19
N PHE A 142 -1.47 11.24 -17.93
CA PHE A 142 -2.36 10.15 -17.56
C PHE A 142 -1.87 8.85 -18.18
N PHE A 143 -1.79 7.81 -17.36
CA PHE A 143 -1.38 6.48 -17.74
C PHE A 143 -2.50 5.46 -17.47
N PRO A 144 -3.00 4.75 -18.49
CA PRO A 144 -4.09 3.80 -18.32
C PRO A 144 -3.65 2.54 -17.58
N ILE A 145 -4.46 2.10 -16.61
CA ILE A 145 -4.22 0.90 -15.80
C ILE A 145 -4.15 -0.35 -16.68
N ALA A 146 -4.99 -0.43 -17.72
CA ALA A 146 -4.96 -1.52 -18.69
C ALA A 146 -3.58 -1.68 -19.36
N LYS A 147 -2.88 -0.58 -19.64
CA LYS A 147 -1.54 -0.61 -20.24
C LYS A 147 -0.48 -1.08 -19.23
N VAL A 148 -0.69 -0.84 -17.93
CA VAL A 148 0.17 -1.40 -16.88
C VAL A 148 0.11 -2.91 -16.92
N HIS A 149 -1.09 -3.49 -16.93
CA HIS A 149 -1.26 -4.95 -16.99
C HIS A 149 -0.60 -5.53 -18.25
N GLU A 150 -0.84 -4.92 -19.41
CA GLU A 150 -0.23 -5.36 -20.67
C GLU A 150 1.30 -5.37 -20.60
N LEU A 151 1.92 -4.33 -20.03
CA LEU A 151 3.37 -4.24 -19.88
C LEU A 151 3.89 -5.25 -18.84
N ILE A 152 3.28 -5.31 -17.66
CA ILE A 152 3.67 -6.22 -16.57
C ILE A 152 3.66 -7.68 -17.02
N ASP A 153 2.71 -8.07 -17.87
CA ASP A 153 2.58 -9.42 -18.38
C ASP A 153 3.59 -9.77 -19.50
N MET A 154 4.38 -8.80 -20.00
CA MET A 154 5.30 -9.04 -21.13
C MET A 154 6.48 -9.92 -20.75
N GLU A 155 7.13 -9.59 -19.64
CA GLU A 155 8.36 -10.20 -19.17
C GLU A 155 8.47 -10.08 -17.65
N LYS A 156 9.47 -10.73 -17.07
CA LYS A 156 9.80 -10.62 -15.66
C LYS A 156 10.10 -9.17 -15.26
N CYS A 157 9.42 -8.69 -14.22
CA CYS A 157 9.55 -7.31 -13.75
C CYS A 157 10.89 -7.05 -13.06
N SER A 158 11.48 -5.87 -13.28
CA SER A 158 12.63 -5.38 -12.53
C SER A 158 12.22 -4.89 -11.16
N GLU A 159 13.18 -4.57 -10.29
CA GLU A 159 12.89 -3.88 -9.02
C GLU A 159 12.16 -2.54 -9.28
N MET A 160 12.55 -1.84 -10.35
CA MET A 160 11.92 -0.57 -10.75
C MET A 160 10.50 -0.77 -11.26
N ASP A 161 10.26 -1.79 -12.08
CA ASP A 161 8.91 -2.08 -12.58
C ASP A 161 7.97 -2.47 -11.45
N ILE A 162 8.45 -3.25 -10.47
CA ILE A 162 7.72 -3.64 -9.27
C ILE A 162 7.30 -2.40 -8.47
N MET A 163 8.24 -1.49 -8.23
CA MET A 163 7.95 -0.25 -7.51
C MET A 163 6.91 0.60 -8.25
N LEU A 164 7.05 0.77 -9.58
CA LEU A 164 6.10 1.52 -10.40
C LEU A 164 4.72 0.88 -10.47
N ASP A 165 4.65 -0.45 -10.56
CA ASP A 165 3.40 -1.19 -10.53
C ASP A 165 2.66 -0.95 -9.21
N MET A 166 3.36 -1.06 -8.07
CA MET A 166 2.79 -0.74 -6.76
C MET A 166 2.33 0.72 -6.69
N TRP A 167 3.14 1.65 -7.19
CA TRP A 167 2.84 3.09 -7.22
C TRP A 167 1.58 3.44 -8.00
N ILE A 168 1.38 2.78 -9.15
CA ILE A 168 0.19 3.02 -9.98
C ILE A 168 -1.08 2.41 -9.35
N HIS A 169 -0.93 1.33 -8.57
CA HIS A 169 -2.03 0.67 -7.86
C HIS A 169 -2.27 1.18 -6.44
N ALA A 170 -1.58 2.25 -6.03
CA ALA A 170 -1.82 2.87 -4.74
C ALA A 170 -3.18 3.56 -4.69
N ILE A 171 -3.92 3.33 -3.61
CA ILE A 171 -5.22 3.93 -3.33
C ILE A 171 -5.14 4.66 -2.00
N TYR A 172 -5.70 5.86 -1.97
CA TYR A 172 -5.72 6.72 -0.79
C TYR A 172 -7.10 7.34 -0.64
N ASN A 173 -7.62 7.33 0.59
CA ASN A 173 -8.94 7.86 0.98
C ASN A 173 -10.11 7.32 0.14
N ASP A 174 -10.10 6.02 -0.19
CA ASP A 174 -11.24 5.34 -0.80
C ASP A 174 -11.96 4.49 0.27
N PRO A 175 -13.20 4.84 0.67
CA PRO A 175 -13.92 4.12 1.71
C PRO A 175 -14.25 2.65 1.33
N LEU A 176 -14.10 2.28 0.06
CA LEU A 176 -14.29 0.91 -0.41
C LEU A 176 -13.02 0.06 -0.29
N VAL A 177 -11.87 0.70 -0.13
CA VAL A 177 -10.58 0.02 0.00
C VAL A 177 -10.09 0.15 1.42
N PHE A 178 -10.09 -0.99 2.10
CA PHE A 178 -9.70 -1.07 3.48
C PHE A 178 -8.27 -0.53 3.69
N GLY A 179 -8.07 0.27 4.75
CA GLY A 179 -6.76 0.79 5.15
C GLY A 179 -6.27 1.96 4.30
N SER A 180 -6.98 2.31 3.22
CA SER A 180 -6.61 3.46 2.38
C SER A 180 -6.85 4.81 3.06
N ASP A 181 -7.62 4.84 4.15
CA ASP A 181 -7.83 5.99 5.04
C ASP A 181 -6.59 6.33 5.88
N SER A 182 -5.81 5.32 6.26
CA SER A 182 -4.59 5.50 7.06
C SER A 182 -3.43 6.03 6.21
N ALA A 183 -3.19 5.42 5.05
CA ALA A 183 -2.10 5.81 4.14
C ALA A 183 -2.31 5.22 2.73
N PRO A 184 -1.56 5.66 1.70
CA PRO A 184 -1.64 5.10 0.36
C PRO A 184 -1.30 3.61 0.34
N VAL A 185 -2.32 2.77 0.21
CA VAL A 185 -2.21 1.31 0.24
C VAL A 185 -2.20 0.74 -1.18
N VAL A 186 -1.34 -0.23 -1.44
CA VAL A 186 -1.30 -0.92 -2.73
C VAL A 186 -2.51 -1.85 -2.84
N TYR A 187 -3.38 -1.60 -3.81
CA TYR A 187 -4.56 -2.40 -4.07
C TYR A 187 -4.71 -2.71 -5.57
N TYR A 188 -4.55 -3.98 -5.94
CA TYR A 188 -4.66 -4.46 -7.33
C TYR A 188 -6.11 -4.63 -7.81
N ARG A 189 -6.98 -3.65 -7.51
CA ARG A 189 -8.32 -3.41 -8.08
C ARG A 189 -9.09 -4.66 -8.53
N ASN A 190 -9.23 -5.61 -7.61
CA ASN A 190 -9.90 -6.89 -7.83
C ASN A 190 -11.37 -6.87 -7.36
N ASN A 191 -11.94 -5.67 -7.13
CA ASN A 191 -13.29 -5.42 -6.63
C ASN A 191 -13.64 -6.01 -5.25
N THR A 192 -12.66 -6.52 -4.51
CA THR A 192 -12.88 -7.04 -3.14
C THR A 192 -12.79 -5.97 -2.04
N GLY A 193 -12.20 -4.81 -2.32
CA GLY A 193 -11.86 -3.81 -1.30
C GLY A 193 -10.75 -4.24 -0.33
N ASN A 194 -10.21 -5.45 -0.48
CA ASN A 194 -9.20 -6.00 0.41
C ASN A 194 -7.79 -5.89 -0.22
N PRO A 195 -6.87 -5.09 0.36
CA PRO A 195 -5.50 -4.94 -0.12
C PRO A 195 -4.53 -6.06 0.29
N LEU A 196 -4.97 -7.03 1.09
CA LEU A 196 -4.10 -8.15 1.49
C LEU A 196 -3.62 -8.93 0.27
N THR A 197 -2.31 -9.14 0.20
CA THR A 197 -1.67 -9.91 -0.87
C THR A 197 -0.63 -10.86 -0.31
N SER A 198 -0.46 -12.02 -0.95
CA SER A 198 0.58 -12.97 -0.59
C SER A 198 1.80 -12.79 -1.48
N PHE A 199 2.99 -13.11 -0.97
CA PHE A 199 4.21 -13.09 -1.80
C PHE A 199 4.12 -14.06 -2.99
N GLN A 200 3.27 -15.09 -2.92
CA GLN A 200 3.00 -15.96 -4.05
C GLN A 200 2.20 -15.25 -5.15
N THR A 201 1.19 -14.47 -4.77
CA THR A 201 0.38 -13.68 -5.70
C THR A 201 1.24 -12.63 -6.40
N LEU A 202 2.07 -11.92 -5.62
CA LEU A 202 3.03 -10.95 -6.14
C LEU A 202 4.09 -11.60 -7.05
N ALA A 203 4.59 -12.78 -6.68
CA ALA A 203 5.54 -13.55 -7.47
C ALA A 203 4.96 -13.90 -8.85
N ASN A 204 3.71 -14.39 -8.90
CA ASN A 204 3.01 -14.69 -10.14
C ASN A 204 2.85 -13.42 -10.99
N ARG A 205 2.39 -12.32 -10.39
CA ARG A 205 2.18 -11.04 -11.08
C ARG A 205 3.47 -10.50 -11.71
N TRP A 206 4.59 -10.60 -11.00
CA TRP A 206 5.85 -9.99 -11.44
C TRP A 206 6.76 -10.94 -12.22
N GLY A 207 6.34 -12.18 -12.47
CA GLY A 207 7.18 -13.21 -13.10
C GLY A 207 8.44 -13.53 -12.27
N GLN A 208 8.36 -13.34 -10.95
CA GLN A 208 9.47 -13.49 -10.01
C GLN A 208 9.26 -14.71 -9.11
N SER A 209 10.34 -15.25 -8.52
CA SER A 209 10.16 -16.25 -7.47
C SER A 209 9.73 -15.59 -6.16
N LYS A 210 8.97 -16.30 -5.32
CA LYS A 210 8.56 -15.83 -3.98
C LYS A 210 9.74 -15.30 -3.15
N ALA A 211 10.88 -16.00 -3.18
CA ALA A 211 12.10 -15.58 -2.49
C ALA A 211 12.69 -14.28 -3.05
N SER A 212 12.59 -14.06 -4.37
CA SER A 212 13.05 -12.82 -5.00
C SER A 212 12.13 -11.66 -4.63
N VAL A 213 10.82 -11.87 -4.67
CA VAL A 213 9.83 -10.87 -4.22
C VAL A 213 10.08 -10.46 -2.77
N SER A 214 10.26 -11.42 -1.87
CA SER A 214 10.56 -11.14 -0.46
C SER A 214 11.82 -10.27 -0.30
N ARG A 215 12.91 -10.61 -1.00
CA ARG A 215 14.15 -9.81 -0.96
C ARG A 215 13.97 -8.40 -1.53
N ILE A 216 13.19 -8.26 -2.61
CA ILE A 216 12.93 -6.97 -3.26
C ILE A 216 12.09 -6.08 -2.33
N LEU A 217 11.00 -6.61 -1.78
CA LEU A 217 10.15 -5.86 -0.85
C LEU A 217 10.93 -5.45 0.40
N LYS A 218 11.74 -6.37 0.97
CA LYS A 218 12.59 -6.03 2.12
C LYS A 218 13.57 -4.92 1.79
N LYS A 219 14.21 -4.98 0.62
CA LYS A 219 15.11 -3.91 0.15
C LYS A 219 14.40 -2.57 -0.07
N LEU A 220 13.15 -2.57 -0.53
CA LEU A 220 12.36 -1.35 -0.69
C LEU A 220 11.94 -0.77 0.67
N GLU A 221 11.61 -1.63 1.64
CA GLU A 221 11.34 -1.25 3.03
C GLU A 221 12.59 -0.67 3.70
N ASP A 222 13.75 -1.29 3.55
CA ASP A 222 15.04 -0.80 4.12
C ASP A 222 15.47 0.56 3.53
N LYS A 223 14.92 0.93 2.38
CA LYS A 223 15.09 2.26 1.76
C LYS A 223 13.99 3.24 2.10
N GLU A 224 13.08 2.87 2.99
CA GLU A 224 11.94 3.68 3.40
C GLU A 224 11.02 4.07 2.23
N LEU A 225 11.01 3.29 1.14
CA LEU A 225 10.11 3.52 -0.01
C LEU A 225 8.72 2.94 0.22
N ILE A 226 8.64 1.87 1.02
CA ILE A 226 7.40 1.21 1.39
C ILE A 226 7.39 0.90 2.88
N THR A 227 6.19 0.79 3.44
CA THR A 227 5.97 0.16 4.73
C THR A 227 5.29 -1.19 4.50
N LEU A 228 5.98 -2.28 4.85
CA LEU A 228 5.48 -3.64 4.70
C LEU A 228 4.89 -4.13 6.02
N ILE A 229 3.59 -4.44 6.01
CA ILE A 229 2.91 -5.01 7.17
C ILE A 229 2.57 -6.45 6.82
N SER A 230 3.29 -7.39 7.46
CA SER A 230 3.07 -8.82 7.24
C SER A 230 2.38 -9.41 8.45
N PHE A 231 1.29 -10.13 8.20
CA PHE A 231 0.51 -10.77 9.24
C PHE A 231 0.92 -12.25 9.36
N LYS A 232 0.92 -12.77 10.59
CA LYS A 232 1.25 -14.19 10.85
C LYS A 232 0.22 -15.10 10.16
N GLY A 233 0.60 -16.33 9.82
CA GLY A 233 -0.34 -17.32 9.26
C GLY A 233 -0.73 -17.09 7.80
N LYS A 234 -2.04 -17.21 7.49
CA LYS A 234 -2.58 -17.22 6.10
C LYS A 234 -3.03 -15.84 5.59
N TYR A 235 -2.97 -14.80 6.43
CA TYR A 235 -3.61 -13.51 6.15
C TYR A 235 -2.89 -12.68 5.07
N GLY A 236 -1.60 -12.90 4.86
CA GLY A 236 -0.82 -12.20 3.82
C GLY A 236 -0.18 -10.91 4.34
N SER A 237 0.08 -9.98 3.43
CA SER A 237 0.75 -8.71 3.72
C SER A 237 0.01 -7.55 3.08
N MET A 238 0.02 -6.40 3.76
CA MET A 238 -0.33 -5.11 3.18
C MET A 238 0.95 -4.35 2.85
N ILE A 239 0.90 -3.57 1.77
CA ILE A 239 2.01 -2.73 1.34
C ILE A 239 1.49 -1.31 1.27
N TYR A 240 2.15 -0.41 1.99
CA TYR A 240 1.90 1.01 1.93
C TYR A 240 3.07 1.72 1.27
N LEU A 241 2.78 2.79 0.55
CA LEU A 241 3.81 3.58 -0.12
C LEU A 241 4.17 4.80 0.70
N ASN A 242 5.46 4.93 0.98
CA ASN A 242 6.01 6.12 1.59
C ASN A 242 6.29 7.15 0.50
N SER A 243 6.29 8.43 0.82
CA SER A 243 6.47 9.55 -0.11
C SER A 243 5.40 9.67 -1.20
N TYR A 244 4.38 8.81 -1.23
CA TYR A 244 3.34 8.88 -2.24
C TYR A 244 2.52 10.17 -2.12
N LEU A 245 2.13 10.57 -0.89
CA LEU A 245 1.35 11.78 -0.71
C LEU A 245 2.16 13.03 -1.06
N SER A 246 3.44 13.04 -0.67
CA SER A 246 4.33 14.16 -0.98
C SER A 246 4.50 14.34 -2.49
N VAL A 247 4.69 13.25 -3.23
CA VAL A 247 4.89 13.31 -4.69
C VAL A 247 3.58 13.59 -5.42
N MET A 248 2.45 13.03 -4.96
CA MET A 248 1.19 13.10 -5.70
C MET A 248 0.34 14.32 -5.38
N PHE A 249 0.43 14.81 -4.14
CA PHE A 249 -0.43 15.84 -3.56
C PHE A 249 0.32 16.98 -2.88
N ASP A 250 1.65 16.93 -2.77
CA ASP A 250 2.46 17.90 -2.02
C ASP A 250 2.03 17.98 -0.54
N VAL A 251 1.67 16.83 0.02
CA VAL A 251 1.25 16.66 1.42
C VAL A 251 2.23 15.73 2.14
N SER A 252 2.59 16.04 3.37
CA SER A 252 3.43 15.17 4.20
C SER A 252 2.78 13.80 4.40
N ASP A 253 3.58 12.73 4.35
CA ASP A 253 3.03 11.40 4.62
C ASP A 253 2.65 11.25 6.10
N VAL A 254 1.68 10.38 6.33
CA VAL A 254 1.23 10.00 7.67
C VAL A 254 2.09 8.84 8.16
N MET A 255 2.47 8.87 9.44
CA MET A 255 3.15 7.74 10.08
C MET A 255 2.20 6.55 10.15
N ILE A 256 2.67 5.40 9.67
CA ILE A 256 1.86 4.19 9.56
C ILE A 256 2.09 3.32 10.78
N ASP A 257 1.05 3.15 11.60
CA ASP A 257 1.05 2.29 12.77
C ASP A 257 0.60 0.86 12.39
N LYS A 258 1.43 -0.14 12.69
CA LYS A 258 1.18 -1.53 12.29
C LYS A 258 0.06 -2.16 13.13
N GLU A 259 0.02 -1.83 14.40
CA GLU A 259 -0.93 -2.30 15.40
C GLU A 259 -2.33 -1.74 15.14
N GLU A 260 -2.44 -0.45 14.81
CA GLU A 260 -3.70 0.20 14.42
C GLU A 260 -4.31 -0.48 13.19
N ILE A 261 -3.50 -0.73 12.16
CA ILE A 261 -3.96 -1.37 10.93
C ILE A 261 -4.38 -2.82 11.18
N ALA A 262 -3.62 -3.57 12.00
CA ALA A 262 -3.96 -4.94 12.35
C ALA A 262 -5.33 -5.01 13.07
N MET A 263 -5.59 -4.08 13.99
CA MET A 263 -6.87 -4.01 14.70
C MET A 263 -8.02 -3.60 13.81
N LYS A 264 -7.85 -2.58 12.95
CA LYS A 264 -8.89 -2.22 11.98
C LYS A 264 -9.23 -3.43 11.10
N MET A 265 -8.23 -4.23 10.70
CA MET A 265 -8.43 -5.42 9.85
C MET A 265 -9.14 -6.57 10.58
N GLN A 266 -9.38 -6.44 11.88
CA GLN A 266 -9.93 -7.50 12.74
C GLN A 266 -9.10 -8.79 12.63
N LEU A 267 -7.78 -8.66 12.44
CA LEU A 267 -6.91 -9.81 12.35
C LEU A 267 -6.69 -10.41 13.73
N PRO A 268 -6.58 -11.74 13.83
CA PRO A 268 -6.37 -12.39 15.12
C PRO A 268 -5.05 -11.93 15.73
N ILE A 269 -5.12 -11.50 16.99
CA ILE A 269 -3.95 -11.20 17.80
C ILE A 269 -3.33 -12.55 18.19
N HIS A 270 -2.15 -12.83 17.65
CA HIS A 270 -1.41 -14.03 18.04
C HIS A 270 -0.74 -13.81 19.38
N ILE A 271 -1.17 -14.56 20.38
CA ILE A 271 -0.60 -14.56 21.73
C ILE A 271 0.60 -15.49 21.71
N PRO A 272 1.82 -15.02 22.05
CA PRO A 272 3.00 -15.88 22.08
C PRO A 272 2.79 -17.02 23.09
N GLU A 273 3.14 -18.25 22.70
CA GLU A 273 3.34 -19.32 23.68
C GLU A 273 4.53 -18.94 24.57
N GLU A 274 4.50 -19.29 25.86
CA GLU A 274 5.35 -18.78 26.96
C GLU A 274 6.89 -18.86 26.77
N ASN A 275 7.40 -19.30 25.62
CA ASN A 275 8.82 -19.50 25.33
C ASN A 275 9.38 -18.72 24.12
N GLU A 276 8.61 -17.86 23.44
CA GLU A 276 9.17 -16.93 22.44
C GLU A 276 9.45 -15.57 23.08
N GLU A 277 10.72 -15.29 23.41
CA GLU A 277 11.22 -13.97 23.82
C GLU A 277 10.86 -12.92 22.75
N THR A 278 9.66 -12.34 22.90
CA THR A 278 9.20 -11.22 22.10
C THR A 278 8.94 -10.07 23.05
N CYS A 279 9.45 -8.91 22.66
CA CYS A 279 9.55 -7.67 23.42
C CYS A 279 8.27 -7.37 24.22
N VAL A 280 8.31 -7.58 25.53
CA VAL A 280 7.32 -6.99 26.45
C VAL A 280 7.47 -5.47 26.31
N SER A 281 6.43 -4.79 25.86
CA SER A 281 6.39 -3.34 25.70
C SER A 281 6.82 -2.65 26.99
N GLU A 282 7.84 -1.77 26.93
CA GLU A 282 8.33 -1.02 28.10
C GLU A 282 7.30 -0.03 28.69
N THR A 283 6.16 0.16 28.04
CA THR A 283 5.17 1.20 28.34
C THR A 283 4.12 0.80 29.39
N VAL A 284 3.75 -0.48 29.49
CA VAL A 284 2.72 -0.97 30.43
C VAL A 284 3.20 -2.21 31.16
N THR A 285 3.25 -2.14 32.49
CA THR A 285 3.58 -3.29 33.35
C THR A 285 2.32 -4.09 33.72
N GLU A 286 2.44 -5.40 33.92
CA GLU A 286 1.31 -6.24 34.34
C GLU A 286 0.61 -5.74 35.61
N GLU A 287 1.35 -5.10 36.51
CA GLU A 287 0.84 -4.53 37.77
C GLU A 287 -0.19 -3.40 37.54
N GLN A 288 -0.17 -2.77 36.36
CA GLN A 288 -1.13 -1.73 35.99
C GLN A 288 -2.44 -2.30 35.44
N ILE A 289 -2.50 -3.59 35.11
CA ILE A 289 -3.63 -4.23 34.44
C ILE A 289 -4.44 -5.05 35.44
N THR A 290 -5.69 -4.66 35.67
CA THR A 290 -6.66 -5.40 36.47
C THR A 290 -7.71 -6.01 35.55
N VAL A 291 -7.76 -7.34 35.51
CA VAL A 291 -8.82 -8.11 34.85
C VAL A 291 -9.85 -8.48 35.91
N SER A 292 -11.09 -8.04 35.74
CA SER A 292 -12.16 -8.41 36.69
C SER A 292 -12.57 -9.87 36.46
N GLU A 293 -12.61 -10.67 37.53
CA GLU A 293 -13.01 -12.08 37.48
C GLU A 293 -14.39 -12.23 36.82
N ASN A 294 -14.47 -13.08 35.79
CA ASN A 294 -15.71 -13.63 35.27
C ASN A 294 -15.38 -14.89 34.48
N GLY A 295 -16.33 -15.82 34.37
CA GLY A 295 -16.19 -17.12 33.69
C GLY A 295 -16.01 -17.04 32.16
N SER A 296 -15.08 -16.21 31.67
CA SER A 296 -14.69 -16.17 30.26
C SER A 296 -13.78 -17.36 29.92
N CYS A 297 -13.97 -17.97 28.75
CA CYS A 297 -13.07 -19.02 28.24
C CYS A 297 -11.69 -18.48 27.79
N VAL A 298 -11.36 -17.21 28.08
CA VAL A 298 -10.06 -16.60 27.73
C VAL A 298 -9.23 -16.49 29.01
N PRO A 299 -8.01 -17.06 29.07
CA PRO A 299 -7.14 -16.96 30.24
C PRO A 299 -6.78 -15.51 30.62
N ASP A 300 -6.57 -15.23 31.90
CA ASP A 300 -6.20 -13.89 32.39
C ASP A 300 -4.88 -13.38 31.79
N SER A 301 -3.90 -14.27 31.56
CA SER A 301 -2.63 -13.92 30.88
C SER A 301 -2.86 -13.40 29.46
N HIS A 302 -3.79 -14.03 28.73
CA HIS A 302 -4.18 -13.62 27.38
C HIS A 302 -4.90 -12.27 27.41
N MET A 303 -5.79 -12.06 28.39
CA MET A 303 -6.48 -10.78 28.57
C MET A 303 -5.52 -9.64 28.91
N LYS A 304 -4.53 -9.88 29.77
CA LYS A 304 -3.47 -8.91 30.07
C LYS A 304 -2.65 -8.56 28.83
N PHE A 305 -2.26 -9.56 28.04
CA PHE A 305 -1.53 -9.34 26.78
C PHE A 305 -2.35 -8.48 25.81
N MET A 306 -3.65 -8.77 25.66
CA MET A 306 -4.54 -7.98 24.83
C MET A 306 -4.64 -6.52 25.30
N VAL A 307 -4.76 -6.28 26.61
CA VAL A 307 -4.79 -4.92 27.17
C VAL A 307 -3.49 -4.18 26.91
N ALA A 308 -2.34 -4.84 27.05
CA ALA A 308 -1.04 -4.24 26.72
C ALA A 308 -0.96 -3.80 25.25
N LYS A 309 -1.41 -4.66 24.32
CA LYS A 309 -1.47 -4.33 22.88
C LYS A 309 -2.42 -3.19 22.56
N VAL A 310 -3.57 -3.13 23.23
CA VAL A 310 -4.51 -2.01 23.07
C VAL A 310 -3.91 -0.72 23.63
N ALA A 311 -3.21 -0.77 24.76
CA ALA A 311 -2.56 0.40 25.34
C ALA A 311 -1.46 0.98 24.44
N GLU A 312 -0.66 0.12 23.78
CA GLU A 312 0.35 0.52 22.78
C GLU A 312 -0.28 1.31 21.63
N MET A 313 -1.38 0.82 21.05
CA MET A 313 -2.12 1.56 20.01
C MET A 313 -2.74 2.85 20.53
N LEU A 314 -3.31 2.85 21.74
CA LEU A 314 -3.89 4.08 22.29
C LEU A 314 -2.81 5.14 22.54
N ASP A 315 -1.58 4.71 22.85
CA ASP A 315 -0.45 5.61 23.00
C ASP A 315 -0.09 6.30 21.69
N THR A 316 -0.06 5.55 20.58
CA THR A 316 0.23 6.11 19.25
C THR A 316 -0.90 7.00 18.73
N GLN A 317 -2.15 6.75 19.15
CA GLN A 317 -3.28 7.66 18.95
C GLN A 317 -3.22 8.92 19.83
N GLY A 318 -2.18 9.07 20.64
CA GLY A 318 -1.91 10.28 21.42
C GLY A 318 -2.65 10.33 22.77
N ILE A 319 -3.03 9.18 23.34
CA ILE A 319 -3.58 9.14 24.70
C ILE A 319 -2.44 9.26 25.71
N PRO A 320 -2.25 10.42 26.37
CA PRO A 320 -1.07 10.69 27.20
C PRO A 320 -1.03 9.81 28.46
N CYS A 321 -2.18 9.26 28.86
CA CYS A 321 -2.26 8.37 30.01
C CYS A 321 -1.56 7.03 29.80
N CYS A 322 -1.30 6.62 28.55
CA CYS A 322 -0.59 5.39 28.25
C CYS A 322 0.89 5.43 28.69
N HIS A 323 1.50 6.62 28.69
CA HIS A 323 2.87 6.86 29.17
C HIS A 323 3.01 6.95 30.70
N CYS A 324 1.90 6.97 31.45
CA CYS A 324 1.92 7.19 32.88
C CYS A 324 1.99 5.86 33.66
N ARG A 325 3.07 5.66 34.42
CA ARG A 325 3.30 4.47 35.27
C ARG A 325 2.26 4.26 36.38
N LYS A 326 1.50 5.30 36.74
CA LYS A 326 0.42 5.20 37.74
C LYS A 326 -0.97 5.00 37.12
N THR A 327 -1.05 4.92 35.79
CA THR A 327 -2.31 4.65 35.10
C THR A 327 -2.73 3.22 35.40
N GLN A 328 -4.02 3.04 35.72
CA GLN A 328 -4.65 1.74 35.90
C GLN A 328 -5.52 1.41 34.69
N TYR A 329 -5.37 0.20 34.18
CA TYR A 329 -6.16 -0.38 33.11
C TYR A 329 -7.10 -1.42 33.72
N ILE A 330 -8.40 -1.13 33.72
CA ILE A 330 -9.41 -2.02 34.32
C ILE A 330 -10.26 -2.59 33.20
N LEU A 331 -10.18 -3.91 33.00
CA LEU A 331 -10.99 -4.65 32.05
C LEU A 331 -12.16 -5.31 32.79
N SER A 332 -13.38 -4.88 32.47
CA SER A 332 -14.63 -5.32 33.12
C SER A 332 -15.62 -5.85 32.09
N PRO A 333 -16.23 -7.03 32.26
CA PRO A 333 -17.15 -7.59 31.25
C PRO A 333 -18.45 -6.80 31.14
N LEU A 334 -18.93 -6.59 29.90
CA LEU A 334 -20.16 -5.85 29.62
C LEU A 334 -21.39 -6.76 29.48
N SER A 335 -21.20 -8.04 29.15
CA SER A 335 -22.30 -9.00 29.00
C SER A 335 -21.87 -10.40 29.46
N ALA A 336 -22.81 -11.17 30.02
CA ALA A 336 -22.65 -12.62 30.17
C ALA A 336 -22.38 -13.24 28.78
N TRP A 337 -21.45 -14.19 28.72
CA TRP A 337 -21.01 -14.87 27.50
C TRP A 337 -22.21 -15.27 26.61
N LYS A 338 -22.28 -14.74 25.38
CA LYS A 338 -23.32 -15.07 24.38
C LYS A 338 -22.76 -15.96 23.25
N GLY A 339 -22.07 -17.04 23.61
CA GLY A 339 -21.61 -18.06 22.68
C GLY A 339 -20.23 -17.81 22.09
N LEU A 340 -20.08 -16.91 21.12
CA LEU A 340 -18.84 -16.75 20.32
C LEU A 340 -18.18 -15.38 20.44
N LEU A 341 -18.86 -14.41 21.07
CA LEU A 341 -18.37 -13.03 21.20
C LEU A 341 -18.46 -12.62 22.67
N THR A 342 -17.34 -12.19 23.23
CA THR A 342 -17.27 -11.64 24.59
C THR A 342 -16.92 -10.16 24.52
N THR A 343 -17.77 -9.32 25.09
CA THR A 343 -17.59 -7.86 25.10
C THR A 343 -17.12 -7.38 26.47
N TYR A 344 -16.07 -6.58 26.49
CA TYR A 344 -15.46 -6.00 27.67
C TYR A 344 -15.46 -4.47 27.58
N THR A 345 -15.59 -3.81 28.72
CA THR A 345 -15.21 -2.41 28.89
C THR A 345 -13.76 -2.34 29.38
N LEU A 346 -12.90 -1.61 28.68
CA LEU A 346 -11.61 -1.17 29.22
C LEU A 346 -11.75 0.26 29.75
N SER A 347 -11.53 0.45 31.04
CA SER A 347 -11.42 1.76 31.68
C SER A 347 -9.96 2.10 31.93
N ILE A 348 -9.49 3.25 31.43
CA ILE A 348 -8.15 3.77 31.69
C ILE A 348 -8.28 4.93 32.67
N ILE A 349 -7.70 4.76 33.86
CA ILE A 349 -7.79 5.71 34.96
C ILE A 349 -6.39 6.19 35.30
N CYS A 350 -6.10 7.46 34.98
CA CYS A 350 -4.84 8.09 35.34
C CYS A 350 -5.05 9.01 36.55
N PRO A 351 -4.29 8.85 37.66
CA PRO A 351 -4.46 9.69 38.84
C PRO A 351 -4.04 11.15 38.61
N PHE A 352 -3.30 11.43 37.54
CA PHE A 352 -2.83 12.77 37.17
C PHE A 352 -3.63 13.41 36.03
N GLY A 353 -4.50 12.64 35.37
CA GLY A 353 -5.32 13.12 34.27
C GLY A 353 -6.75 13.39 34.72
N ASN A 354 -7.36 14.50 34.28
CA ASN A 354 -8.79 14.75 34.46
C ASN A 354 -9.69 13.86 33.57
N ALA A 355 -9.10 13.06 32.67
CA ALA A 355 -9.81 12.24 31.70
C ALA A 355 -9.84 10.76 32.15
N ARG A 356 -11.05 10.22 32.30
CA ARG A 356 -11.31 8.78 32.39
C ARG A 356 -11.69 8.29 31.00
N TYR A 357 -10.84 7.49 30.38
CA TYR A 357 -11.16 6.90 29.08
C TYR A 357 -11.91 5.58 29.26
N ARG A 358 -12.87 5.34 28.37
CA ARG A 358 -13.67 4.12 28.37
C ARG A 358 -13.78 3.61 26.94
N PHE A 359 -13.33 2.38 26.72
CA PHE A 359 -13.36 1.69 25.44
C PHE A 359 -14.18 0.41 25.55
N GLU A 360 -14.78 0.01 24.43
CA GLU A 360 -15.44 -1.28 24.28
C GLU A 360 -14.53 -2.20 23.45
N LEU A 361 -14.25 -3.39 23.97
CA LEU A 361 -13.46 -4.42 23.29
C LEU A 361 -14.35 -5.63 23.04
N SER A 362 -14.32 -6.15 21.82
CA SER A 362 -15.00 -7.39 21.47
C SER A 362 -13.96 -8.45 21.13
N VAL A 363 -14.07 -9.63 21.75
CA VAL A 363 -13.14 -10.74 21.62
C VAL A 363 -13.89 -11.97 21.14
N SER A 364 -13.38 -12.59 20.07
CA SER A 364 -13.91 -13.86 19.52
C SER A 364 -12.76 -14.83 19.25
N PRO A 365 -12.89 -16.13 19.58
CA PRO A 365 -11.90 -17.13 19.22
C PRO A 365 -11.85 -17.36 17.69
N GLU A 366 -10.67 -17.62 17.15
CA GLU A 366 -10.44 -17.87 15.72
C GLU A 366 -11.14 -19.18 15.26
N ASP A 367 -11.28 -20.17 16.16
CA ASP A 367 -11.91 -21.46 15.92
C ASP A 367 -13.37 -21.53 16.43
N ALA A 368 -14.26 -20.80 15.77
CA ALA A 368 -15.71 -20.91 16.00
C ALA A 368 -16.34 -22.23 15.45
N SER A 369 -15.55 -23.22 15.05
CA SER A 369 -16.06 -24.45 14.42
C SER A 369 -15.88 -25.75 15.19
N ILE A 370 -15.21 -25.78 16.35
CA ILE A 370 -15.06 -27.03 17.13
C ILE A 370 -15.29 -26.79 18.63
N ASN A 371 -16.46 -27.27 19.07
CA ASN A 371 -16.89 -27.61 20.43
C ASN A 371 -17.10 -26.47 21.45
N PRO A 372 -18.35 -26.20 21.86
CA PRO A 372 -18.60 -25.42 23.09
C PRO A 372 -18.07 -26.19 24.31
N CYS A 373 -17.28 -25.52 25.15
CA CYS A 373 -16.93 -26.03 26.47
C CYS A 373 -18.22 -26.33 27.27
N PRO A 374 -18.31 -27.46 27.99
CA PRO A 374 -19.49 -27.79 28.76
C PRO A 374 -19.64 -26.82 29.93
N LEU A 375 -20.81 -26.18 30.01
CA LEU A 375 -21.25 -25.50 31.21
C LEU A 375 -21.40 -26.56 32.31
N THR A 376 -20.51 -26.56 33.30
CA THR A 376 -20.78 -27.21 34.58
C THR A 376 -21.93 -26.47 35.23
N VAL A 377 -23.11 -27.06 35.16
CA VAL A 377 -24.27 -26.66 35.95
C VAL A 377 -24.03 -27.19 37.36
N ASP A 378 -23.73 -26.31 38.30
CA ASP A 378 -23.84 -26.62 39.72
C ASP A 378 -25.31 -26.87 40.04
N CYS A 379 -25.69 -28.14 40.19
CA CYS A 379 -26.96 -28.51 40.81
C CYS A 379 -26.80 -28.37 42.33
N GLN A 380 -27.31 -27.25 42.88
CA GLN A 380 -27.72 -27.22 44.28
C GLN A 380 -28.97 -28.08 44.43
N GLU A 381 -28.83 -29.31 44.94
CA GLU A 381 -29.96 -30.05 45.50
C GLU A 381 -30.24 -29.52 46.91
N GLN A 382 -31.40 -28.88 47.05
CA GLN A 382 -31.97 -28.44 48.31
C GLN A 382 -32.37 -29.66 49.17
N GLU A 383 -32.01 -29.60 50.44
CA GLU A 383 -32.57 -30.45 51.49
C GLU A 383 -34.11 -30.28 51.53
N GLY A 384 -34.81 -31.42 51.46
CA GLY A 384 -36.24 -31.56 51.76
C GLY A 384 -36.42 -32.74 52.70
N GLY A 385 -37.01 -32.47 53.87
CA GLY A 385 -36.93 -33.32 55.05
C GLY A 385 -37.87 -34.53 55.15
N GLU A 386 -37.58 -35.31 56.18
CA GLU A 386 -38.50 -35.82 57.21
C GLU A 386 -37.81 -35.72 58.58
#